data_AF-A0AAD9IKB3-F1
#
_entry.id   AF-A0AAD9IKB3-F1
#
_cell.length_a   1.000
_cell.length_b   1.000
_cell.length_c   1.000
_cell.angle_alpha   90.00
_cell.angle_beta   90.00
_cell.angle_gamma   90.00
#
_symmetry.space_group_name_H-M   'P 1'
#
loop_
_entity.id
_entity.type
_entity.pdbx_description
1 polymer ?
#
loop_
_entity_poly.entity_id
_entity_poly.type
_entity_poly.pdbx_seq_one_letter_code
_entity_poly.pdbx_strand_id
1 'polypeptide(L)'
;MANYFITYSYLYHQKDMLEDHKRTGAYYNACMQNMAQFQGKVVLDVGAGSGILAIFAAKAGARKVYAVEATDMAKHARRLVEAQGLADRVEVVQGIIESVTLPEQVDIIISEWMGYFLLRESMLDSVLIARDRFLKPGGALYPSHARMFLAPITTPLTERRTQELEGSVAGWDEFAGEMKRYYGVDMGSLTESFEDEQRDYFARTAAWADVHPSQALGPPACLKSYDLLTLTLDELRADLHADFKLRLLQPGPVEAFVGYFDVSFRGSPENPADTPVVLSTAPDPTGATHWGQQVFPLLPPLDCQEGAVIEGSFAMSRRASNHRLMDVDFTHKLVAGIEASEERTDRFHIE
;
A
#
# COMPACT_ATOMS: atom_id res chain seq x y z
N MET A 1 -11.52 -10.24 10.57
CA MET A 1 -10.64 -9.50 11.51
C MET A 1 -9.49 -10.35 12.05
N ALA A 2 -9.73 -11.58 12.53
CA ALA A 2 -8.67 -12.45 13.07
C ALA A 2 -7.52 -12.72 12.09
N ASN A 3 -7.81 -13.02 10.81
CA ASN A 3 -6.78 -13.37 9.82
C ASN A 3 -5.74 -12.25 9.59
N TYR A 4 -6.18 -10.98 9.61
CA TYR A 4 -5.28 -9.82 9.45
C TYR A 4 -4.27 -9.74 10.60
N PHE A 5 -4.76 -9.72 11.84
CA PHE A 5 -3.91 -9.56 13.03
C PHE A 5 -3.00 -10.76 13.29
N ILE A 6 -3.38 -11.96 12.85
CA ILE A 6 -2.56 -13.18 13.03
C ILE A 6 -1.19 -13.00 12.38
N THR A 7 -1.12 -12.48 11.15
CA THR A 7 0.15 -12.28 10.44
C THR A 7 1.11 -11.38 11.23
N TYR A 8 0.63 -10.26 11.80
CA TYR A 8 1.47 -9.32 12.54
C TYR A 8 1.89 -9.80 13.94
N SER A 9 1.33 -10.91 14.43
CA SER A 9 1.71 -11.52 15.69
C SER A 9 3.00 -12.34 15.62
N TYR A 10 3.53 -12.61 14.43
CA TYR A 10 4.79 -13.35 14.24
C TYR A 10 5.99 -12.42 14.08
N LEU A 11 7.07 -12.70 14.82
CA LEU A 11 8.33 -11.96 14.71
C LEU A 11 8.94 -12.04 13.30
N TYR A 12 8.67 -13.13 12.57
CA TYR A 12 9.11 -13.30 11.19
C TYR A 12 8.59 -12.17 10.29
N HIS A 13 7.29 -11.89 10.31
CA HIS A 13 6.70 -10.80 9.51
C HIS A 13 7.14 -9.42 10.00
N GLN A 14 7.34 -9.24 11.31
CA GLN A 14 7.93 -8.00 11.83
C GLN A 14 9.37 -7.79 11.32
N LYS A 15 10.16 -8.87 11.23
CA LYS A 15 11.52 -8.83 10.69
C LYS A 15 11.52 -8.43 9.21
N ASP A 16 10.67 -9.02 8.38
CA ASP A 16 10.60 -8.70 6.94
C ASP A 16 10.41 -7.19 6.71
N MET A 17 9.49 -6.61 7.47
CA MET A 17 9.23 -5.17 7.52
C MET A 17 10.44 -4.35 8.01
N LEU A 18 11.18 -4.83 9.02
CA LEU A 18 12.35 -4.14 9.59
C LEU A 18 13.61 -4.24 8.70
N GLU A 19 13.72 -5.27 7.86
CA GLU A 19 14.81 -5.42 6.88
C GLU A 19 14.68 -4.45 5.70
N ASP A 20 13.49 -3.87 5.49
CA ASP A 20 13.30 -2.75 4.58
C ASP A 20 13.96 -1.49 5.16
N HIS A 21 15.22 -1.28 4.77
CA HIS A 21 16.02 -0.12 5.20
C HIS A 21 15.53 1.20 4.61
N LYS A 22 14.84 1.19 3.45
CA LYS A 22 14.26 2.42 2.87
C LYS A 22 13.10 2.89 3.74
N ARG A 23 12.20 1.97 4.10
CA ARG A 23 11.11 2.22 5.04
C ARG A 23 11.62 2.63 6.42
N THR A 24 12.39 1.75 7.06
CA THR A 24 12.84 1.94 8.44
C THR A 24 13.74 3.17 8.56
N GLY A 25 14.59 3.40 7.56
CA GLY A 25 15.45 4.58 7.47
C GLY A 25 14.66 5.88 7.32
N ALA A 26 13.58 5.90 6.53
CA ALA A 26 12.74 7.09 6.39
C ALA A 26 12.06 7.47 7.72
N TYR A 27 11.49 6.51 8.46
CA TYR A 27 10.91 6.77 9.78
C TYR A 27 11.96 7.18 10.81
N TYR A 28 13.12 6.52 10.81
CA TYR A 28 14.24 6.91 11.67
C TYR A 28 14.67 8.36 11.41
N ASN A 29 14.87 8.74 10.14
CA ASN A 29 15.23 10.09 9.75
C ASN A 29 14.12 11.10 10.08
N ALA A 30 12.85 10.72 9.89
CA ALA A 30 11.72 11.59 10.23
C ALA A 30 11.72 11.97 11.72
N CYS A 31 12.15 11.07 12.60
CA CYS A 31 12.35 11.37 14.02
C CYS A 31 13.68 12.10 14.31
N MET A 32 14.81 11.56 13.83
CA MET A 32 16.15 12.03 14.22
C MET A 32 16.57 13.35 13.56
N GLN A 33 16.06 13.65 12.36
CA GLN A 33 16.33 14.93 11.69
C GLN A 33 15.37 16.03 12.16
N ASN A 34 14.37 15.68 12.97
CA ASN A 34 13.35 16.59 13.50
C ASN A 34 13.22 16.46 15.02
N MET A 35 14.33 16.19 15.74
CA MET A 35 14.30 15.96 17.20
C MET A 35 13.66 17.13 17.97
N ALA A 36 13.82 18.37 17.49
CA ALA A 36 13.20 19.55 18.09
C ALA A 36 11.67 19.43 18.18
N GLN A 37 11.04 18.82 17.16
CA GLN A 37 9.60 18.60 17.10
C GLN A 37 9.14 17.54 18.09
N PHE A 38 10.01 16.59 18.49
CA PHE A 38 9.70 15.52 19.47
C PHE A 38 10.09 15.87 20.91
N GLN A 39 11.06 16.78 21.11
CA GLN A 39 11.63 17.09 22.42
C GLN A 39 10.54 17.52 23.42
N GLY A 40 10.41 16.78 24.53
CA GLY A 40 9.46 17.07 25.60
C GLY A 40 7.98 16.77 25.25
N LYS A 41 7.70 16.25 24.07
CA LYS A 41 6.33 15.95 23.58
C LYS A 41 5.82 14.59 24.06
N VAL A 42 4.51 14.42 24.01
CA VAL A 42 3.81 13.15 24.18
C VAL A 42 3.50 12.59 22.79
N VAL A 43 3.91 11.35 22.54
CA VAL A 43 3.75 10.69 21.25
C VAL A 43 2.84 9.47 21.38
N LEU A 44 2.00 9.22 20.38
CA LEU A 44 1.27 7.97 20.22
C LEU A 44 1.79 7.23 18.98
N ASP A 45 2.19 5.98 19.15
CA ASP A 45 2.52 5.03 18.08
C ASP A 45 1.33 4.07 17.88
N VAL A 46 0.67 4.15 16.72
CA VAL A 46 -0.54 3.35 16.40
C VAL A 46 -0.15 2.14 15.57
N GLY A 47 -0.39 0.93 16.11
CA GLY A 47 0.04 -0.32 15.48
C GLY A 47 1.53 -0.54 15.69
N ALA A 48 1.99 -0.40 16.93
CA ALA A 48 3.41 -0.31 17.25
C ALA A 48 4.23 -1.56 16.86
N GLY A 49 3.58 -2.73 16.70
CA GLY A 49 4.26 -3.98 16.34
C GLY A 49 5.38 -4.28 17.33
N SER A 50 6.63 -4.33 16.84
CA SER A 50 7.83 -4.50 17.64
C SER A 50 8.17 -3.33 18.59
N GLY A 51 7.53 -2.16 18.43
CA GLY A 51 7.79 -0.94 19.20
C GLY A 51 8.92 -0.06 18.64
N ILE A 52 9.37 -0.31 17.41
CA ILE A 52 10.54 0.37 16.83
C ILE A 52 10.32 1.89 16.68
N LEU A 53 9.13 2.33 16.25
CA LEU A 53 8.83 3.75 16.04
C LEU A 53 8.68 4.48 17.37
N ALA A 54 8.05 3.83 18.36
CA ALA A 54 8.03 4.32 19.73
C ALA A 54 9.43 4.52 20.32
N ILE A 55 10.36 3.59 20.05
CA ILE A 55 11.77 3.71 20.45
C ILE A 55 12.44 4.90 19.73
N PHE A 56 12.21 5.09 18.43
CA PHE A 56 12.74 6.25 17.70
C PHE A 56 12.22 7.57 18.27
N ALA A 57 10.91 7.67 18.54
CA ALA A 57 10.32 8.86 19.15
C ALA A 57 10.89 9.15 20.55
N ALA A 58 11.08 8.12 21.39
CA ALA A 58 11.71 8.27 22.69
C ALA A 58 13.17 8.74 22.59
N LYS A 59 13.95 8.15 21.67
CA LYS A 59 15.33 8.58 21.36
C LYS A 59 15.38 10.00 20.81
N ALA A 60 14.34 10.44 20.11
CA ALA A 60 14.21 11.80 19.58
C ALA A 60 13.92 12.87 20.65
N GLY A 61 13.63 12.45 21.89
CA GLY A 61 13.40 13.38 23.01
C GLY A 61 11.95 13.42 23.53
N ALA A 62 11.05 12.57 23.03
CA ALA A 62 9.66 12.52 23.52
C ALA A 62 9.60 12.25 25.03
N ARG A 63 8.92 13.10 25.79
CA ARG A 63 8.76 12.95 27.25
C ARG A 63 8.08 11.62 27.60
N LYS A 64 7.08 11.23 26.80
CA LYS A 64 6.29 10.01 26.97
C LYS A 64 5.87 9.50 25.59
N VAL A 65 5.86 8.19 25.41
CA VAL A 65 5.34 7.53 24.22
C VAL A 65 4.35 6.45 24.62
N TYR A 66 3.14 6.49 24.07
CA TYR A 66 2.16 5.40 24.15
C TYR A 66 2.28 4.56 22.90
N ALA A 67 2.66 3.29 23.02
CA ALA A 67 2.81 2.36 21.91
C ALA A 67 1.65 1.36 21.94
N VAL A 68 0.66 1.54 21.06
CA VAL A 68 -0.56 0.73 21.05
C VAL A 68 -0.42 -0.37 20.01
N GLU A 69 -0.52 -1.62 20.46
CA GLU A 69 -0.40 -2.81 19.62
C GLU A 69 -1.53 -3.80 19.93
N ALA A 70 -2.27 -4.23 18.90
CA ALA A 70 -3.45 -5.06 19.08
C ALA A 70 -3.12 -6.51 19.43
N THR A 71 -2.00 -7.03 18.93
CA THR A 71 -1.62 -8.43 19.01
C THR A 71 -0.74 -8.75 20.21
N ASP A 72 -0.41 -10.03 20.37
CA ASP A 72 0.58 -10.49 21.35
C ASP A 72 2.00 -10.00 21.06
N MET A 73 2.24 -9.34 19.91
CA MET A 73 3.50 -8.64 19.62
C MET A 73 3.81 -7.55 20.66
N ALA A 74 2.79 -7.00 21.33
CA ALA A 74 2.95 -6.09 22.47
C ALA A 74 3.85 -6.67 23.58
N LYS A 75 3.86 -7.99 23.78
CA LYS A 75 4.74 -8.66 24.75
C LYS A 75 6.21 -8.54 24.33
N HIS A 76 6.51 -8.66 23.03
CA HIS A 76 7.85 -8.50 22.50
C HIS A 76 8.28 -7.03 22.51
N ALA A 77 7.38 -6.11 22.16
CA ALA A 77 7.65 -4.67 22.23
C ALA A 77 8.04 -4.22 23.64
N ARG A 78 7.32 -4.68 24.69
CA ARG A 78 7.69 -4.40 26.09
C ARG A 78 9.12 -4.83 26.42
N ARG A 79 9.47 -6.07 26.07
CA ARG A 79 10.83 -6.60 26.31
C ARG A 79 11.89 -5.80 25.57
N LEU A 80 11.61 -5.40 24.33
CA LEU A 80 12.56 -4.59 23.54
C LEU A 80 12.75 -3.19 24.15
N VAL A 81 11.65 -2.54 24.53
CA VAL A 81 11.66 -1.23 25.22
C VAL A 81 12.46 -1.30 26.54
N GLU A 82 12.22 -2.33 27.35
CA GLU A 82 12.96 -2.58 28.58
C GLU A 82 14.45 -2.79 28.31
N ALA A 83 14.80 -3.61 27.32
CA ALA A 83 16.19 -3.87 26.94
C ALA A 83 16.92 -2.62 26.40
N GLN A 84 16.19 -1.62 25.90
CA GLN A 84 16.74 -0.32 25.50
C GLN A 84 16.83 0.69 26.66
N GLY A 85 16.38 0.32 27.87
CA GLY A 85 16.37 1.23 29.02
C GLY A 85 15.36 2.38 28.87
N LEU A 86 14.26 2.16 28.15
CA LEU A 86 13.26 3.19 27.82
C LEU A 86 11.90 2.95 28.49
N ALA A 87 11.80 1.99 29.43
CA ALA A 87 10.54 1.60 30.06
C ALA A 87 9.89 2.70 30.91
N ASP A 88 10.65 3.70 31.36
CA ASP A 88 10.14 4.89 32.05
C ASP A 88 9.44 5.87 31.09
N ARG A 89 9.77 5.84 29.80
CA ARG A 89 9.27 6.77 28.78
C ARG A 89 8.30 6.14 27.79
N VAL A 90 8.47 4.86 27.46
CA VAL A 90 7.62 4.15 26.49
C VAL A 90 6.70 3.19 27.21
N GLU A 91 5.39 3.43 27.09
CA GLU A 91 4.34 2.59 27.65
C GLU A 91 3.66 1.79 26.55
N VAL A 92 3.82 0.48 26.57
CA VAL A 92 3.21 -0.42 25.59
C VAL A 92 1.84 -0.90 26.06
N VAL A 93 0.81 -0.47 25.36
CA VAL A 93 -0.59 -0.80 25.63
C VAL A 93 -1.04 -1.88 24.64
N GLN A 94 -1.45 -3.03 25.15
CA GLN A 94 -1.98 -4.09 24.30
C GLN A 94 -3.50 -3.91 24.13
N GLY A 95 -3.94 -3.66 22.89
CA GLY A 95 -5.35 -3.45 22.56
C GLY A 95 -5.54 -2.80 21.20
N ILE A 96 -6.78 -2.81 20.70
CA ILE A 96 -7.13 -2.11 19.45
C ILE A 96 -7.32 -0.61 19.74
N ILE A 97 -6.76 0.25 18.89
CA ILE A 97 -6.71 1.70 19.13
C ILE A 97 -8.10 2.32 19.30
N GLU A 98 -9.11 1.75 18.66
CA GLU A 98 -10.52 2.16 18.74
C GLU A 98 -11.12 1.95 20.15
N SER A 99 -10.55 1.03 20.95
CA SER A 99 -11.08 0.67 22.27
C SER A 99 -10.22 1.14 23.44
N VAL A 100 -8.93 1.41 23.23
CA VAL A 100 -8.04 1.83 24.32
C VAL A 100 -8.41 3.22 24.82
N THR A 101 -8.05 3.51 26.05
CA THR A 101 -8.07 4.84 26.65
C THR A 101 -6.65 5.27 26.98
N LEU A 102 -6.34 6.54 26.75
CA LEU A 102 -5.07 7.15 27.11
C LEU A 102 -5.31 8.17 28.23
N PRO A 103 -4.36 8.35 29.16
CA PRO A 103 -4.53 9.25 30.31
C PRO A 103 -4.42 10.73 29.93
N GLU A 104 -3.90 11.04 28.74
CA GLU A 104 -3.76 12.40 28.22
C GLU A 104 -3.84 12.41 26.68
N GLN A 105 -4.10 13.59 26.10
CA GLN A 105 -3.95 13.81 24.66
C GLN A 105 -2.47 13.88 24.27
N VAL A 106 -2.17 13.61 22.99
CA VAL A 106 -0.81 13.52 22.45
C VAL A 106 -0.50 14.68 21.50
N ASP A 107 0.77 15.08 21.45
CA ASP A 107 1.25 16.14 20.55
C ASP A 107 1.56 15.61 19.15
N ILE A 108 1.96 14.33 19.05
CA ILE A 108 2.34 13.67 17.80
C ILE A 108 1.71 12.29 17.75
N ILE A 109 1.15 11.93 16.59
CA ILE A 109 0.86 10.53 16.24
C ILE A 109 1.84 10.10 15.16
N ILE A 110 2.55 9.01 15.41
CA ILE A 110 3.40 8.33 14.44
C ILE A 110 2.78 6.95 14.16
N SER A 111 2.75 6.54 12.89
CA SER A 111 2.25 5.22 12.52
C SER A 111 2.79 4.83 11.15
N GLU A 112 3.10 3.55 11.01
CA GLU A 112 3.28 2.90 9.72
C GLU A 112 2.01 2.08 9.46
N TRP A 113 1.17 2.61 8.58
CA TRP A 113 -0.19 2.12 8.31
C TRP A 113 -0.38 1.72 6.84
N MET A 114 0.64 1.91 6.00
CA MET A 114 0.49 1.83 4.56
C MET A 114 0.48 0.38 4.11
N GLY A 115 -0.57 -0.04 3.40
CA GLY A 115 -0.62 -1.33 2.73
C GLY A 115 -0.09 -1.25 1.30
N TYR A 116 -0.21 -2.36 0.55
CA TYR A 116 0.02 -2.33 -0.90
C TYR A 116 -0.87 -1.28 -1.57
N PHE A 117 -0.26 -0.53 -2.49
CA PHE A 117 -0.85 0.64 -3.15
C PHE A 117 -1.53 1.60 -2.17
N LEU A 118 -0.86 1.84 -1.03
CA LEU A 118 -1.23 2.73 0.07
C LEU A 118 -2.41 2.24 0.92
N LEU A 119 -3.55 1.91 0.30
CA LEU A 119 -4.82 1.78 1.02
C LEU A 119 -5.18 0.33 1.40
N ARG A 120 -4.50 -0.69 0.87
CA ARG A 120 -4.75 -2.09 1.29
C ARG A 120 -4.67 -2.19 2.81
N GLU A 121 -5.44 -3.11 3.39
CA GLU A 121 -5.57 -3.35 4.82
C GLU A 121 -6.44 -2.35 5.57
N SER A 122 -6.71 -1.17 5.00
CA SER A 122 -7.54 -0.12 5.62
C SER A 122 -7.09 0.28 7.03
N MET A 123 -5.80 0.19 7.33
CA MET A 123 -5.27 0.57 8.65
C MET A 123 -5.33 2.10 8.88
N LEU A 124 -5.38 2.90 7.82
CA LEU A 124 -5.57 4.35 7.93
C LEU A 124 -6.85 4.72 8.68
N ASP A 125 -7.92 3.91 8.62
CA ASP A 125 -9.13 4.11 9.45
C ASP A 125 -8.77 4.23 10.94
N SER A 126 -7.96 3.30 11.44
CA SER A 126 -7.52 3.23 12.84
C SER A 126 -6.67 4.45 13.22
N VAL A 127 -5.84 4.95 12.30
CA VAL A 127 -5.02 6.16 12.51
C VAL A 127 -5.89 7.42 12.56
N LEU A 128 -6.87 7.56 11.67
CA LEU A 128 -7.79 8.72 11.70
C LEU A 128 -8.66 8.71 12.97
N ILE A 129 -9.11 7.54 13.42
CA ILE A 129 -9.82 7.40 14.71
C ILE A 129 -8.91 7.82 15.87
N ALA A 130 -7.64 7.42 15.84
CA ALA A 130 -6.67 7.82 16.86
C ALA A 130 -6.43 9.33 16.86
N ARG A 131 -6.30 9.94 15.67
CA ARG A 131 -6.16 11.38 15.47
C ARG A 131 -7.32 12.13 16.10
N ASP A 132 -8.54 11.78 15.74
CA ASP A 132 -9.74 12.50 16.17
C ASP A 132 -10.01 12.36 17.67
N ARG A 133 -9.54 11.27 18.30
CA ARG A 133 -9.72 11.01 19.73
C ARG A 133 -8.61 11.57 20.61
N PHE A 134 -7.36 11.50 20.15
CA PHE A 134 -6.19 11.68 21.02
C PHE A 134 -5.28 12.83 20.61
N LEU A 135 -5.29 13.29 19.36
CA LEU A 135 -4.38 14.35 18.94
C LEU A 135 -4.85 15.70 19.50
N LYS A 136 -3.92 16.45 20.10
CA LYS A 136 -4.18 17.83 20.53
C LYS A 136 -4.45 18.73 19.31
N PRO A 137 -5.19 19.84 19.49
CA PRO A 137 -5.21 20.92 18.50
C PRO A 137 -3.78 21.38 18.16
N GLY A 138 -3.46 21.46 16.86
CA GLY A 138 -2.10 21.78 16.36
C GLY A 138 -1.09 20.63 16.43
N GLY A 139 -1.49 19.44 16.90
CA GLY A 139 -0.64 18.26 16.89
C GLY A 139 -0.24 17.81 15.49
N ALA A 140 0.80 16.99 15.39
CA ALA A 140 1.38 16.55 14.12
C ALA A 140 1.18 15.05 13.86
N LEU A 141 1.11 14.69 12.58
CA LEU A 141 1.07 13.31 12.11
C LEU A 141 2.36 12.93 11.38
N TYR A 142 2.84 11.71 11.60
CA TYR A 142 4.03 11.15 10.96
C TYR A 142 3.68 9.77 10.35
N PRO A 143 3.50 9.67 9.02
CA PRO A 143 3.55 10.75 8.02
C PRO A 143 2.39 11.74 8.14
N SER A 144 2.50 12.92 7.50
CA SER A 144 1.44 13.94 7.48
C SER A 144 0.68 14.01 6.15
N HIS A 145 1.28 13.55 5.04
CA HIS A 145 0.60 13.48 3.74
C HIS A 145 0.93 12.17 3.04
N ALA A 146 0.02 11.71 2.20
CA ALA A 146 0.20 10.54 1.33
C ALA A 146 -0.27 10.83 -0.09
N ARG A 147 0.37 10.23 -1.09
CA ARG A 147 0.01 10.37 -2.51
C ARG A 147 0.08 9.03 -3.23
N MET A 148 -0.86 8.80 -4.14
CA MET A 148 -0.91 7.62 -5.01
C MET A 148 -0.60 8.01 -6.45
N PHE A 149 0.17 7.17 -7.13
CA PHE A 149 0.65 7.42 -8.49
C PHE A 149 0.35 6.25 -9.42
N LEU A 150 0.23 6.56 -10.71
CA LEU A 150 0.06 5.62 -11.79
C LEU A 150 1.04 5.96 -12.92
N ALA A 151 1.72 4.96 -13.49
CA ALA A 151 2.55 5.16 -14.68
C ALA A 151 2.37 4.02 -15.69
N PRO A 152 2.59 4.27 -17.00
CA PRO A 152 2.61 3.22 -18.00
C PRO A 152 3.99 2.53 -18.01
N ILE A 153 4.00 1.19 -18.04
CA ILE A 153 5.24 0.42 -18.10
C ILE A 153 5.23 -0.62 -19.21
N THR A 154 6.43 -1.00 -19.63
CA THR A 154 6.70 -2.25 -20.34
C THR A 154 7.23 -3.29 -19.35
N THR A 155 6.74 -4.52 -19.42
CA THR A 155 7.14 -5.58 -18.49
C THR A 155 6.93 -6.97 -19.09
N PRO A 156 7.86 -7.92 -18.91
CA PRO A 156 7.65 -9.30 -19.34
C PRO A 156 6.65 -10.05 -18.43
N LEU A 157 6.06 -9.39 -17.44
CA LEU A 157 5.08 -10.00 -16.54
C LEU A 157 3.78 -10.34 -17.28
N THR A 158 3.33 -9.48 -18.18
CA THR A 158 2.04 -9.66 -18.87
C THR A 158 2.11 -10.86 -19.84
N GLU A 159 3.20 -10.98 -20.60
CA GLU A 159 3.47 -12.18 -21.41
C GLU A 159 3.54 -13.45 -20.54
N ARG A 160 4.30 -13.43 -19.43
CA ARG A 160 4.40 -14.59 -18.53
C ARG A 160 3.04 -15.01 -17.96
N ARG A 161 2.22 -14.06 -17.53
CA ARG A 161 0.87 -14.35 -17.00
C ARG A 161 -0.06 -14.92 -18.07
N THR A 162 0.07 -14.45 -19.30
CA THR A 162 -0.67 -15.03 -20.44
C THR A 162 -0.27 -16.49 -20.64
N GLN A 163 1.03 -16.78 -20.65
CA GLN A 163 1.54 -18.15 -20.79
C GLN A 163 1.12 -19.06 -19.62
N GLU A 164 1.15 -18.56 -18.38
CA GLU A 164 0.70 -19.30 -17.20
C GLU A 164 -0.81 -19.59 -17.24
N LEU A 165 -1.63 -18.64 -17.69
CA LEU A 165 -3.05 -18.83 -17.89
C LEU A 165 -3.33 -19.90 -18.96
N GLU A 166 -2.70 -19.78 -20.13
CA GLU A 166 -2.81 -20.76 -21.21
C GLU A 166 -2.38 -22.16 -20.76
N GLY A 167 -1.29 -22.25 -20.01
CA GLY A 167 -0.80 -23.49 -19.43
C GLY A 167 -1.77 -24.09 -18.40
N SER A 168 -2.40 -23.25 -17.57
CA SER A 168 -3.40 -23.69 -16.59
C SER A 168 -4.65 -24.26 -17.26
N VAL A 169 -5.15 -23.59 -18.30
CA VAL A 169 -6.30 -24.07 -19.09
C VAL A 169 -5.97 -25.37 -19.83
N ALA A 170 -4.80 -25.45 -20.45
CA ALA A 170 -4.36 -26.69 -21.11
C ALA A 170 -4.22 -27.86 -20.14
N GLY A 171 -3.70 -27.61 -18.92
CA GLY A 171 -3.60 -28.61 -17.85
C GLY A 171 -4.97 -29.09 -17.36
N TRP A 172 -5.98 -28.21 -17.35
CA TRP A 172 -7.36 -28.60 -17.03
C TRP A 172 -7.97 -29.53 -18.08
N ASP A 173 -7.77 -29.25 -19.37
CA ASP A 173 -8.27 -30.10 -20.45
C ASP A 173 -7.66 -31.51 -20.38
N GLU A 174 -6.34 -31.60 -20.11
CA GLU A 174 -5.66 -32.87 -19.89
C GLU A 174 -6.25 -33.61 -18.68
N PHE A 175 -6.35 -32.94 -17.53
CA PHE A 175 -6.94 -33.49 -16.30
C PHE A 175 -8.37 -34.00 -16.51
N ALA A 176 -9.23 -33.20 -17.15
CA ALA A 176 -10.61 -33.57 -17.43
C ALA A 176 -10.68 -34.81 -18.35
N GLY A 177 -9.80 -34.88 -19.35
CA GLY A 177 -9.63 -36.04 -20.21
C GLY A 177 -9.21 -37.30 -19.45
N GLU A 178 -8.27 -37.18 -18.52
CA GLU A 178 -7.83 -38.28 -17.65
C GLU A 178 -8.95 -38.76 -16.71
N MET A 179 -9.69 -37.83 -16.09
CA MET A 179 -10.80 -38.17 -15.20
C MET A 179 -11.88 -38.98 -15.91
N LYS A 180 -12.19 -38.59 -17.15
CA LYS A 180 -13.14 -39.31 -17.99
C LYS A 180 -12.60 -40.67 -18.42
N ARG A 181 -11.32 -40.74 -18.79
CA ARG A 181 -10.68 -41.97 -19.29
C ARG A 181 -10.47 -43.03 -18.22
N TYR A 182 -9.91 -42.65 -17.07
CA TYR A 182 -9.50 -43.60 -16.02
C TYR A 182 -10.60 -43.87 -15.00
N TYR A 183 -11.44 -42.87 -14.72
CA TYR A 183 -12.46 -42.96 -13.67
C TYR A 183 -13.90 -42.85 -14.19
N GLY A 184 -14.10 -42.59 -15.49
CA GLY A 184 -15.43 -42.48 -16.08
C GLY A 184 -16.21 -41.23 -15.64
N VAL A 185 -15.52 -40.23 -15.06
CA VAL A 185 -16.13 -39.00 -14.54
C VAL A 185 -15.90 -37.87 -15.54
N ASP A 186 -16.97 -37.31 -16.08
CA ASP A 186 -16.89 -36.16 -16.99
C ASP A 186 -16.84 -34.86 -16.18
N MET A 187 -15.71 -34.15 -16.27
CA MET A 187 -15.48 -32.87 -15.59
C MET A 187 -15.88 -31.65 -16.44
N GLY A 188 -16.37 -31.85 -17.67
CA GLY A 188 -16.62 -30.76 -18.62
C GLY A 188 -17.63 -29.71 -18.12
N SER A 189 -18.52 -30.06 -17.19
CA SER A 189 -19.44 -29.09 -16.58
C SER A 189 -18.75 -28.06 -15.67
N LEU A 190 -17.48 -28.25 -15.33
CA LEU A 190 -16.69 -27.35 -14.50
C LEU A 190 -15.68 -26.51 -15.30
N THR A 191 -15.50 -26.77 -16.60
CA THR A 191 -14.48 -26.08 -17.43
C THR A 191 -14.68 -24.57 -17.45
N GLU A 192 -15.90 -24.09 -17.70
CA GLU A 192 -16.18 -22.65 -17.74
C GLU A 192 -15.87 -21.98 -16.39
N SER A 193 -16.27 -22.61 -15.27
CA SER A 193 -15.97 -22.10 -13.93
C SER A 193 -14.48 -22.08 -13.63
N PHE A 194 -13.73 -23.10 -14.06
CA PHE A 194 -12.28 -23.14 -13.90
C PHE A 194 -11.61 -22.04 -14.73
N GLU A 195 -11.97 -21.91 -16.02
CA GLU A 195 -11.40 -20.87 -16.90
C GLU A 195 -11.66 -19.46 -16.38
N ASP A 196 -12.87 -19.18 -15.89
CA ASP A 196 -13.22 -17.90 -15.28
C ASP A 196 -12.38 -17.63 -14.02
N GLU A 197 -12.20 -18.63 -13.14
CA GLU A 197 -11.36 -18.51 -11.95
C GLU A 197 -9.89 -18.23 -12.32
N GLN A 198 -9.34 -18.95 -13.29
CA GLN A 198 -7.96 -18.74 -13.72
C GLN A 198 -7.78 -17.38 -14.40
N ARG A 199 -8.76 -16.94 -15.20
CA ARG A 199 -8.74 -15.62 -15.83
C ARG A 199 -8.79 -14.52 -14.78
N ASP A 200 -9.64 -14.66 -13.76
CA ASP A 200 -9.73 -13.71 -12.66
C ASP A 200 -8.39 -13.64 -11.89
N TYR A 201 -7.80 -14.78 -11.58
CA TYR A 201 -6.51 -14.86 -10.91
C TYR A 201 -5.38 -14.22 -11.72
N PHE A 202 -5.13 -14.68 -12.95
CA PHE A 202 -3.97 -14.24 -13.74
C PHE A 202 -4.17 -12.87 -14.39
N ALA A 203 -5.37 -12.54 -14.87
CA ALA A 203 -5.61 -11.28 -15.58
C ALA A 203 -6.02 -10.14 -14.65
N ARG A 204 -6.78 -10.42 -13.58
CA ARG A 204 -7.40 -9.38 -12.75
C ARG A 204 -6.76 -9.21 -11.38
N THR A 205 -5.92 -10.11 -10.90
CA THR A 205 -5.21 -9.86 -9.63
C THR A 205 -3.99 -8.98 -9.84
N ALA A 206 -3.90 -7.85 -9.14
CA ALA A 206 -2.72 -7.00 -9.16
C ALA A 206 -1.49 -7.79 -8.70
N ALA A 207 -0.35 -7.59 -9.38
CA ALA A 207 0.88 -8.28 -9.04
C ALA A 207 1.78 -7.40 -8.19
N TRP A 208 2.40 -7.97 -7.16
CA TRP A 208 3.59 -7.39 -6.59
C TRP A 208 4.76 -7.51 -7.59
N ALA A 209 5.53 -6.44 -7.79
CA ALA A 209 6.76 -6.47 -8.55
C ALA A 209 7.80 -5.46 -8.03
N ASP A 210 9.07 -5.77 -8.25
CA ASP A 210 10.18 -4.82 -8.18
C ASP A 210 10.41 -4.25 -9.59
N VAL A 211 9.76 -3.12 -9.89
CA VAL A 211 9.81 -2.47 -11.20
C VAL A 211 11.04 -1.56 -11.26
N HIS A 212 11.87 -1.76 -12.29
CA HIS A 212 13.02 -0.90 -12.52
C HIS A 212 12.61 0.38 -13.27
N PRO A 213 13.19 1.57 -13.00
CA PRO A 213 12.83 2.81 -13.69
C PRO A 213 12.91 2.76 -15.22
N SER A 214 13.79 1.92 -15.78
CA SER A 214 13.90 1.73 -17.24
C SER A 214 12.67 1.10 -17.89
N GLN A 215 11.75 0.54 -17.09
CA GLN A 215 10.49 -0.01 -17.58
C GLN A 215 9.40 1.07 -17.75
N ALA A 216 9.58 2.26 -17.16
CA ALA A 216 8.63 3.35 -17.28
C ALA A 216 8.69 3.97 -18.68
N LEU A 217 7.53 4.07 -19.33
CA LEU A 217 7.41 4.61 -20.69
C LEU A 217 7.07 6.11 -20.69
N GLY A 218 6.80 6.69 -19.52
CA GLY A 218 6.44 8.09 -19.36
C GLY A 218 6.37 8.51 -17.88
N PRO A 219 6.16 9.82 -17.61
CA PRO A 219 5.99 10.30 -16.25
C PRO A 219 4.69 9.77 -15.63
N PRO A 220 4.65 9.65 -14.29
CA PRO A 220 3.45 9.23 -13.59
C PRO A 220 2.38 10.33 -13.55
N ALA A 221 1.13 9.90 -13.42
CA ALA A 221 0.03 10.75 -12.96
C ALA A 221 -0.19 10.56 -11.45
N CYS A 222 -0.48 11.64 -10.73
CA CYS A 222 -0.92 11.57 -9.33
C CYS A 222 -2.43 11.32 -9.32
N LEU A 223 -2.86 10.15 -8.82
CA LEU A 223 -4.28 9.80 -8.73
C LEU A 223 -4.95 10.48 -7.54
N LYS A 224 -4.27 10.47 -6.39
CA LYS A 224 -4.85 11.01 -5.14
C LYS A 224 -3.77 11.58 -4.25
N SER A 225 -4.13 12.67 -3.56
CA SER A 225 -3.31 13.27 -2.51
C SER A 225 -4.18 13.43 -1.26
N TYR A 226 -3.63 13.02 -0.12
CA TYR A 226 -4.25 13.10 1.19
C TYR A 226 -3.42 14.00 2.10
N ASP A 227 -4.08 14.99 2.71
CA ASP A 227 -3.60 15.65 3.92
C ASP A 227 -4.21 14.92 5.11
N LEU A 228 -3.38 14.24 5.89
CA LEU A 228 -3.85 13.35 6.95
C LEU A 228 -4.34 14.11 8.18
N LEU A 229 -4.06 15.42 8.30
CA LEU A 229 -4.62 16.22 9.39
C LEU A 229 -6.09 16.55 9.15
N THR A 230 -6.50 16.70 7.89
CA THR A 230 -7.84 17.15 7.50
C THR A 230 -8.72 16.06 6.92
N LEU A 231 -8.13 14.98 6.39
CA LEU A 231 -8.87 13.84 5.81
C LEU A 231 -9.89 13.26 6.78
N THR A 232 -11.16 13.18 6.38
CA THR A 232 -12.20 12.56 7.20
C THR A 232 -12.31 11.05 6.93
N LEU A 233 -12.88 10.31 7.89
CA LEU A 233 -13.18 8.89 7.69
C LEU A 233 -14.17 8.65 6.55
N ASP A 234 -15.15 9.54 6.37
CA ASP A 234 -16.15 9.43 5.31
C ASP A 234 -15.50 9.63 3.93
N GLU A 235 -14.61 10.61 3.78
CA GLU A 235 -13.83 10.81 2.56
C GLU A 235 -12.88 9.63 2.27
N LEU A 236 -12.29 9.01 3.30
CA LEU A 236 -11.42 7.84 3.15
C LEU A 236 -12.19 6.55 2.80
N ARG A 237 -13.46 6.45 3.23
CA ARG A 237 -14.30 5.28 3.01
C ARG A 237 -15.11 5.36 1.73
N ALA A 238 -15.32 6.56 1.20
CA ALA A 238 -15.91 6.76 -0.11
C ALA A 238 -15.02 6.16 -1.22
N ASP A 239 -15.64 5.77 -2.32
CA ASP A 239 -14.93 5.30 -3.50
C ASP A 239 -14.02 6.40 -4.03
N LEU A 240 -12.77 6.04 -4.28
CA LEU A 240 -11.77 6.95 -4.80
C LEU A 240 -11.95 7.03 -6.31
N HIS A 241 -12.25 8.24 -6.82
CA HIS A 241 -12.27 8.53 -8.24
C HIS A 241 -11.19 9.54 -8.61
N ALA A 242 -10.51 9.31 -9.73
CA ALA A 242 -9.52 10.23 -10.28
C ALA A 242 -9.44 10.12 -11.79
N ASP A 243 -9.28 11.25 -12.48
CA ASP A 243 -8.90 11.25 -13.89
C ASP A 243 -7.37 11.23 -14.01
N PHE A 244 -6.85 10.57 -15.04
CA PHE A 244 -5.42 10.54 -15.32
C PHE A 244 -5.12 10.79 -16.80
N LYS A 245 -3.91 11.29 -17.04
CA LYS A 245 -3.30 11.41 -18.36
C LYS A 245 -1.85 10.95 -18.28
N LEU A 246 -1.51 9.94 -19.07
CA LEU A 246 -0.17 9.36 -19.12
C LEU A 246 0.41 9.63 -20.51
N ARG A 247 1.38 10.54 -20.58
CA ARG A 247 2.07 10.86 -21.83
C ARG A 247 3.24 9.90 -22.02
N LEU A 248 3.29 9.24 -23.16
CA LEU A 248 4.38 8.34 -23.52
C LEU A 248 5.56 9.16 -24.05
N LEU A 249 6.74 8.96 -23.46
CA LEU A 249 8.00 9.55 -23.87
C LEU A 249 8.87 8.58 -24.68
N GLN A 250 8.49 7.31 -24.71
CA GLN A 250 9.15 6.27 -25.49
C GLN A 250 8.08 5.47 -26.24
N PRO A 251 8.36 5.01 -27.48
CA PRO A 251 7.47 4.10 -28.18
C PRO A 251 7.57 2.69 -27.56
N GLY A 252 6.50 1.90 -27.69
CA GLY A 252 6.49 0.51 -27.27
C GLY A 252 5.14 0.05 -26.75
N PRO A 253 5.00 -1.26 -26.48
CA PRO A 253 3.80 -1.81 -25.87
C PRO A 253 3.72 -1.37 -24.41
N VAL A 254 2.61 -0.73 -24.05
CA VAL A 254 2.20 -0.57 -22.65
C VAL A 254 1.57 -1.88 -22.21
N GLU A 255 2.40 -2.70 -21.57
CA GLU A 255 2.06 -4.04 -21.09
C GLU A 255 1.24 -3.99 -19.78
N ALA A 256 1.42 -2.92 -19.00
CA ALA A 256 0.75 -2.75 -17.71
C ALA A 256 0.71 -1.29 -17.26
N PHE A 257 -0.21 -0.99 -16.34
CA PHE A 257 -0.05 0.16 -15.46
C PHE A 257 0.68 -0.27 -14.18
N VAL A 258 1.49 0.63 -13.63
CA VAL A 258 2.13 0.45 -12.33
C VAL A 258 1.61 1.48 -11.33
N GLY A 259 1.15 1.00 -10.18
CA GLY A 259 0.69 1.78 -9.04
C GLY A 259 1.68 1.78 -7.89
N TYR A 260 1.98 2.95 -7.35
CA TYR A 260 2.84 3.13 -6.17
C TYR A 260 2.43 4.37 -5.38
N PHE A 261 3.09 4.63 -4.26
CA PHE A 261 2.77 5.75 -3.38
C PHE A 261 4.00 6.45 -2.79
N ASP A 262 3.78 7.70 -2.37
CA ASP A 262 4.67 8.44 -1.49
C ASP A 262 3.96 8.75 -0.18
N VAL A 263 4.72 8.78 0.92
CA VAL A 263 4.31 9.48 2.15
C VAL A 263 5.35 10.51 2.54
N SER A 264 4.91 11.62 3.13
CA SER A 264 5.81 12.70 3.54
C SER A 264 5.61 13.08 5.01
N PHE A 265 6.73 13.35 5.68
CA PHE A 265 6.81 13.69 7.09
C PHE A 265 7.06 15.19 7.21
N ARG A 266 5.99 15.99 7.11
CA ARG A 266 6.07 17.47 7.11
C ARG A 266 5.67 18.09 8.45
N GLY A 267 5.21 17.28 9.42
CA GLY A 267 4.64 17.75 10.68
C GLY A 267 3.25 18.36 10.49
N SER A 268 2.93 19.37 11.29
CA SER A 268 1.72 20.20 11.19
C SER A 268 2.09 21.68 10.97
N PRO A 269 1.13 22.57 10.61
CA PRO A 269 1.41 24.00 10.55
C PRO A 269 1.98 24.58 11.85
N GLU A 270 1.52 24.09 13.00
CA GLU A 270 1.93 24.55 14.34
C GLU A 270 3.18 23.84 14.87
N ASN A 271 3.53 22.68 14.31
CA ASN A 271 4.74 21.92 14.62
C ASN A 271 5.37 21.38 13.32
N PRO A 272 5.88 22.26 12.45
CA PRO A 272 6.41 21.86 11.15
C PRO A 272 7.72 21.10 11.31
N ALA A 273 7.96 20.14 10.43
CA ALA A 273 9.25 19.47 10.33
C ALA A 273 10.31 20.45 9.82
N ASP A 274 11.47 20.51 10.49
CA ASP A 274 12.62 21.28 10.02
C ASP A 274 13.21 20.66 8.74
N THR A 275 13.25 19.33 8.69
CA THR A 275 13.72 18.55 7.55
C THR A 275 12.62 17.59 7.10
N PRO A 276 11.80 17.97 6.10
CA PRO A 276 10.79 17.08 5.55
C PRO A 276 11.43 15.82 4.94
N VAL A 277 10.98 14.66 5.40
CA VAL A 277 11.39 13.36 4.85
C VAL A 277 10.29 12.84 3.91
N VAL A 278 10.69 12.13 2.85
CA VAL A 278 9.77 11.42 1.95
C VAL A 278 10.16 9.96 1.90
N LEU A 279 9.17 9.09 2.09
CA LEU A 279 9.28 7.66 1.80
C LEU A 279 8.51 7.41 0.50
N SER A 280 9.22 6.99 -0.54
CA SER A 280 8.64 6.66 -1.83
C SER A 280 8.74 5.17 -2.09
N THR A 281 7.70 4.63 -2.74
CA THR A 281 7.68 3.28 -3.30
C THR A 281 7.74 3.29 -4.82
N ALA A 282 8.10 4.42 -5.44
CA ALA A 282 8.32 4.50 -6.87
C ALA A 282 9.39 3.48 -7.35
N PRO A 283 9.35 3.06 -8.63
CA PRO A 283 10.44 2.33 -9.26
C PRO A 283 11.80 2.96 -8.93
N ASP A 284 12.75 2.15 -8.45
CA ASP A 284 14.03 2.63 -7.94
C ASP A 284 15.17 1.72 -8.46
N PRO A 285 16.26 2.28 -9.00
CA PRO A 285 17.33 1.47 -9.59
C PRO A 285 18.11 0.64 -8.55
N THR A 286 17.93 0.91 -7.26
CA THR A 286 18.57 0.20 -6.14
C THR A 286 17.67 -0.87 -5.53
N GLY A 287 16.52 -1.17 -6.16
CA GLY A 287 15.57 -2.21 -5.73
C GLY A 287 14.38 -1.65 -4.94
N ALA A 288 13.33 -2.45 -4.81
CA ALA A 288 12.10 -2.01 -4.19
C ALA A 288 12.13 -1.96 -2.65
N THR A 289 11.20 -1.20 -2.09
CA THR A 289 10.69 -1.42 -0.72
C THR A 289 9.93 -2.74 -0.65
N HIS A 290 9.61 -3.24 0.55
CA HIS A 290 8.82 -4.48 0.67
C HIS A 290 7.41 -4.37 0.06
N TRP A 291 6.87 -3.15 -0.07
CA TRP A 291 5.61 -2.91 -0.79
C TRP A 291 5.71 -3.19 -2.29
N GLY A 292 6.92 -3.14 -2.86
CA GLY A 292 7.10 -3.19 -4.30
C GLY A 292 6.33 -2.08 -4.98
N GLN A 293 5.89 -2.38 -6.20
CA GLN A 293 4.81 -1.69 -6.87
C GLN A 293 3.70 -2.68 -7.19
N GLN A 294 2.47 -2.18 -7.34
CA GLN A 294 1.35 -2.97 -7.84
C GLN A 294 1.29 -2.85 -9.36
N VAL A 295 1.37 -3.97 -10.06
CA VAL A 295 1.31 -4.02 -11.52
C VAL A 295 -0.04 -4.55 -11.96
N PHE A 296 -0.70 -3.79 -12.84
CA PHE A 296 -2.01 -4.06 -13.42
C PHE A 296 -1.83 -4.42 -14.90
N PRO A 297 -1.72 -5.72 -15.23
CA PRO A 297 -1.42 -6.17 -16.58
C PRO A 297 -2.56 -5.85 -17.54
N LEU A 298 -2.22 -5.34 -18.73
CA LEU A 298 -3.16 -5.02 -19.79
C LEU A 298 -3.21 -6.17 -20.80
N LEU A 299 -4.38 -6.78 -20.96
CA LEU A 299 -4.58 -7.92 -21.85
C LEU A 299 -5.71 -7.61 -22.84
N PRO A 300 -5.41 -7.26 -24.12
CA PRO A 300 -4.07 -7.15 -24.72
C PRO A 300 -3.30 -5.87 -24.33
N PRO A 301 -1.96 -5.84 -24.51
CA PRO A 301 -1.15 -4.63 -24.39
C PRO A 301 -1.62 -3.50 -25.33
N LEU A 302 -1.26 -2.26 -25.00
CA LEU A 302 -1.51 -1.12 -25.88
C LEU A 302 -0.24 -0.75 -26.65
N ASP A 303 -0.26 -0.88 -27.97
CA ASP A 303 0.86 -0.43 -28.81
C ASP A 303 0.85 1.09 -28.95
N CYS A 304 1.86 1.76 -28.38
CA CYS A 304 1.93 3.21 -28.35
C CYS A 304 3.14 3.75 -29.10
N GLN A 305 2.93 4.89 -29.78
CA GLN A 305 4.00 5.68 -30.38
C GLN A 305 4.48 6.75 -29.39
N GLU A 306 5.68 7.28 -29.61
CA GLU A 306 6.19 8.41 -28.83
C GLU A 306 5.24 9.61 -28.93
N GLY A 307 4.94 10.24 -27.79
CA GLY A 307 4.05 11.39 -27.70
C GLY A 307 2.56 11.04 -27.62
N ALA A 308 2.18 9.77 -27.77
CA ALA A 308 0.81 9.33 -27.51
C ALA A 308 0.42 9.57 -26.04
N VAL A 309 -0.88 9.71 -25.78
CA VAL A 309 -1.41 9.95 -24.44
C VAL A 309 -2.47 8.91 -24.14
N ILE A 310 -2.34 8.22 -23.01
CA ILE A 310 -3.41 7.40 -22.45
C ILE A 310 -4.21 8.29 -21.49
N GLU A 311 -5.47 8.53 -21.81
CA GLU A 311 -6.38 9.30 -20.97
C GLU A 311 -7.47 8.38 -20.42
N GLY A 312 -7.85 8.59 -19.16
CA GLY A 312 -8.83 7.73 -18.53
C GLY A 312 -9.25 8.17 -17.14
N SER A 313 -10.12 7.36 -16.55
CA SER A 313 -10.56 7.46 -15.17
C SER A 313 -10.16 6.20 -14.39
N PHE A 314 -9.88 6.43 -13.12
CA PHE A 314 -9.53 5.45 -12.11
C PHE A 314 -10.64 5.45 -11.06
N ALA A 315 -11.11 4.25 -10.70
CA ALA A 315 -11.97 4.06 -9.55
C ALA A 315 -11.35 2.99 -8.63
N MET A 316 -11.39 3.22 -7.33
CA MET A 316 -10.94 2.24 -6.34
C MET A 316 -11.92 2.19 -5.17
N SER A 317 -12.34 0.99 -4.82
CA SER A 317 -13.34 0.75 -3.78
C SER A 317 -12.94 -0.41 -2.88
N ARG A 318 -13.50 -0.43 -1.66
CA ARG A 318 -13.29 -1.52 -0.71
C ARG A 318 -14.22 -2.67 -1.07
N ARG A 319 -13.71 -3.91 -1.09
CA ARG A 319 -14.55 -5.09 -1.33
C ARG A 319 -15.60 -5.25 -0.23
N ALA A 320 -16.85 -5.50 -0.64
CA ALA A 320 -17.95 -5.76 0.29
C ALA A 320 -17.71 -7.01 1.16
N SER A 321 -17.03 -8.02 0.61
CA SER A 321 -16.70 -9.28 1.31
C SER A 321 -15.64 -9.07 2.40
N ASN A 322 -14.68 -8.18 2.17
CA ASN A 322 -13.64 -7.82 3.11
C ASN A 322 -13.15 -6.41 2.82
N HIS A 323 -13.53 -5.45 3.67
CA HIS A 323 -13.23 -4.04 3.48
C HIS A 323 -11.73 -3.70 3.45
N ARG A 324 -10.85 -4.66 3.78
CA ARG A 324 -9.38 -4.53 3.75
C ARG A 324 -8.78 -4.81 2.37
N LEU A 325 -9.55 -5.42 1.48
CA LEU A 325 -9.19 -5.70 0.10
C LEU A 325 -9.80 -4.66 -0.82
N MET A 326 -9.19 -4.47 -1.99
CA MET A 326 -9.57 -3.39 -2.89
C MET A 326 -9.89 -3.90 -4.28
N ASP A 327 -10.93 -3.33 -4.89
CA ASP A 327 -11.20 -3.44 -6.31
C ASP A 327 -10.78 -2.15 -7.00
N VAL A 328 -10.22 -2.27 -8.20
CA VAL A 328 -9.65 -1.17 -8.96
C VAL A 328 -10.11 -1.27 -10.41
N ASP A 329 -10.74 -0.21 -10.91
CA ASP A 329 -11.16 -0.10 -12.30
C ASP A 329 -10.38 1.01 -13.00
N PHE A 330 -9.86 0.71 -14.19
CA PHE A 330 -9.29 1.69 -15.11
C PHE A 330 -10.12 1.73 -16.38
N THR A 331 -10.77 2.85 -16.64
CA THR A 331 -11.40 3.11 -17.94
C THR A 331 -10.51 4.05 -18.73
N HIS A 332 -10.00 3.62 -19.88
CA HIS A 332 -8.99 4.38 -20.61
C HIS A 332 -9.11 4.23 -22.12
N LYS A 333 -8.47 5.16 -22.83
CA LYS A 333 -8.30 5.15 -24.28
C LYS A 333 -6.95 5.74 -24.66
N LEU A 334 -6.43 5.29 -25.80
CA LEU A 334 -5.22 5.81 -26.40
C LEU A 334 -5.57 6.97 -27.34
N VAL A 335 -4.91 8.12 -27.15
CA VAL A 335 -5.03 9.31 -27.99
C VAL A 335 -3.71 9.56 -28.71
N ALA A 336 -3.72 9.49 -30.05
CA ALA A 336 -2.57 9.71 -30.91
C ALA A 336 -2.89 10.76 -31.97
N GLY A 337 -2.52 12.02 -31.71
CA GLY A 337 -2.88 13.14 -32.59
C GLY A 337 -4.37 13.49 -32.51
N ILE A 338 -5.09 13.32 -33.61
CA ILE A 338 -6.55 13.58 -33.70
C ILE A 338 -7.36 12.27 -33.52
N GLU A 339 -6.70 11.11 -33.62
CA GLU A 339 -7.34 9.80 -33.52
C GLU A 339 -7.33 9.30 -32.07
N ALA A 340 -8.44 8.71 -31.65
CA ALA A 340 -8.59 8.06 -30.36
C ALA A 340 -9.05 6.61 -30.58
N SER A 341 -8.49 5.67 -29.82
CA SER A 341 -8.96 4.29 -29.78
C SER A 341 -10.36 4.19 -29.16
N GLU A 342 -10.99 3.03 -29.32
CA GLU A 342 -12.13 2.67 -28.48
C GLU A 342 -11.74 2.69 -27.00
N GLU A 343 -12.71 3.05 -26.16
CA GLU A 343 -12.56 3.07 -24.71
C GLU A 343 -12.61 1.64 -24.16
N ARG A 344 -11.70 1.32 -23.26
CA ARG A 344 -11.58 0.01 -22.61
C ARG A 344 -11.63 0.17 -21.10
N THR A 345 -12.36 -0.71 -20.42
CA THR A 345 -12.33 -0.82 -18.96
C THR A 345 -11.65 -2.12 -18.55
N ASP A 346 -10.57 -2.00 -17.79
CA ASP A 346 -9.87 -3.11 -17.15
C ASP A 346 -10.13 -3.08 -15.64
N ARG A 347 -10.52 -4.22 -15.07
CA ARG A 347 -10.84 -4.37 -13.64
C ARG A 347 -9.84 -5.27 -12.94
N PHE A 348 -9.44 -4.86 -11.75
CA PHE A 348 -8.42 -5.53 -10.96
C PHE A 348 -8.77 -5.65 -9.48
N HIS A 349 -8.02 -6.52 -8.82
CA HIS A 349 -8.17 -6.93 -7.45
C HIS A 349 -6.84 -6.81 -6.71
N ILE A 350 -6.83 -6.14 -5.57
CA ILE A 350 -5.66 -6.07 -4.67
C ILE A 350 -6.02 -6.88 -3.41
N GLU A 351 -5.44 -8.08 -3.33
CA GLU A 351 -5.67 -9.05 -2.26
C GLU A 351 -4.70 -8.92 -1.09
#